data_AF-A0A8S9FWU6-F1
#
_entry.id   AF-A0A8S9FWU6-F1
#
_cell.length_a   1.000
_cell.length_b   1.000
_cell.length_c   1.000
_cell.angle_alpha   90.00
_cell.angle_beta   90.00
_cell.angle_gamma   90.00
#
_symmetry.space_group_name_H-M   'P 1'
#
loop_
_entity.id
_entity.type
_entity.pdbx_description
1 polymer ?
#
loop_
_entity_poly.entity_id
_entity_poly.type
_entity_poly.pdbx_seq_one_letter_code
_entity_poly.pdbx_strand_id
1 'polypeptide(L)'
;MSVDYEAVLCPQNFSKSRPRQVPSSREDVFTVLLLALTPQTWLGITDQALMHEMKQLVSMASLPTMLQEEVLHLRRQLQLLKRCQENKEEEDFAAPAY
;
A
#
# COMPACT_ATOMS: atom_id res chain seq x y z
N MET A 1 5.27 -31.95 49.92
CA MET A 1 5.38 -32.33 48.49
C MET A 1 4.41 -33.49 48.31
N SER A 2 3.39 -33.48 47.47
CA SER A 2 2.94 -32.57 46.40
C SER A 2 1.45 -32.29 46.57
N VAL A 3 1.00 -31.15 46.08
CA VAL A 3 -0.40 -30.82 45.87
C VAL A 3 -0.72 -31.15 44.41
N ASP A 4 -1.71 -31.99 44.17
CA ASP A 4 -2.26 -32.17 42.83
C ASP A 4 -3.69 -31.61 42.81
N TYR A 5 -3.80 -30.43 42.20
CA TYR A 5 -5.05 -29.80 41.79
C TYR A 5 -5.40 -30.36 40.41
N GLU A 6 -6.48 -31.11 40.30
CA GLU A 6 -7.07 -31.41 38.99
C GLU A 6 -8.57 -31.11 38.99
N ALA A 7 -9.00 -30.67 37.81
CA ALA A 7 -10.02 -29.70 37.55
C ALA A 7 -11.41 -30.32 37.53
N VAL A 8 -12.37 -29.63 38.14
CA VAL A 8 -13.78 -30.02 38.09
C VAL A 8 -14.63 -28.79 37.75
N LEU A 9 -15.33 -28.92 36.61
CA LEU A 9 -16.50 -28.16 36.08
C LEU A 9 -16.20 -26.80 35.43
N CYS A 10 -16.30 -26.59 34.11
CA CYS A 10 -17.39 -26.74 33.11
C CYS A 10 -17.97 -25.36 32.70
N PRO A 11 -18.69 -25.27 31.56
CA PRO A 11 -18.24 -25.01 30.19
C PRO A 11 -18.56 -23.55 29.77
N GLN A 12 -18.36 -23.21 28.50
CA GLN A 12 -19.30 -22.47 27.62
C GLN A 12 -18.52 -21.90 26.42
N ASN A 13 -18.76 -22.52 25.27
CA ASN A 13 -18.40 -21.96 23.97
C ASN A 13 -19.26 -20.72 23.70
N PHE A 14 -18.64 -19.55 23.58
CA PHE A 14 -19.10 -18.52 22.65
C PHE A 14 -17.93 -17.63 22.27
N SER A 15 -17.03 -18.16 21.43
CA SER A 15 -16.10 -17.33 20.67
C SER A 15 -16.92 -16.47 19.72
N LYS A 16 -17.48 -15.37 20.22
CA LYS A 16 -18.02 -14.30 19.38
C LYS A 16 -16.81 -13.69 18.71
N SER A 17 -16.35 -14.30 17.61
CA SER A 17 -15.42 -13.65 16.71
C SER A 17 -16.09 -12.35 16.32
N ARG A 18 -15.55 -11.24 16.82
CA ARG A 18 -15.96 -9.91 16.34
C ARG A 18 -15.91 -10.00 14.82
N PRO A 19 -16.98 -9.66 14.09
CA PRO A 19 -16.82 -9.45 12.66
C PRO A 19 -15.71 -8.40 12.57
N ARG A 20 -14.58 -8.80 12.00
CA ARG A 20 -13.52 -7.87 11.63
C ARG A 20 -14.21 -7.02 10.57
N GLN A 21 -14.79 -5.91 11.01
CA GLN A 21 -15.34 -4.90 10.13
C GLN A 21 -14.12 -4.37 9.40
N VAL A 22 -13.82 -5.01 8.28
CA VAL A 22 -12.94 -4.44 7.27
C VAL A 22 -13.76 -3.27 6.74
N PRO A 23 -13.35 -2.01 6.99
CA PRO A 23 -14.03 -0.87 6.38
C PRO A 23 -14.01 -1.08 4.86
N SER A 24 -15.03 -0.59 4.18
CA SER A 24 -15.25 -0.75 2.74
C SER A 24 -13.95 -0.70 1.92
N SER A 25 -13.55 -1.86 1.39
CA SER A 25 -12.23 -2.16 0.78
C SER A 25 -11.84 -1.34 -0.45
N ARG A 26 -12.67 -0.39 -0.89
CA ARG A 26 -12.44 0.42 -2.09
C ARG A 26 -11.63 1.68 -1.79
N GLU A 27 -11.77 2.22 -0.59
CA GLU A 27 -11.02 3.38 -0.10
C GLU A 27 -9.56 3.00 0.19
N ASP A 28 -9.33 1.76 0.63
CA ASP A 28 -8.00 1.24 0.93
C ASP A 28 -7.13 1.12 -0.33
N VAL A 29 -7.67 0.59 -1.43
CA VAL A 29 -6.92 0.40 -2.67
C VAL A 29 -6.49 1.74 -3.26
N PHE A 30 -7.39 2.73 -3.31
CA PHE A 30 -7.05 4.08 -3.78
C PHE A 30 -5.98 4.72 -2.91
N THR A 31 -6.09 4.58 -1.59
CA THR A 31 -5.10 5.11 -0.64
C THR A 31 -3.73 4.46 -0.85
N VAL A 32 -3.67 3.14 -0.98
CA VAL A 32 -2.41 2.42 -1.25
C VAL A 32 -1.81 2.82 -2.59
N LEU A 33 -2.63 2.98 -3.63
CA LEU A 33 -2.18 3.49 -4.93
C LEU A 33 -1.61 4.90 -4.80
N LEU A 34 -2.31 5.80 -4.10
CA LEU A 34 -1.88 7.18 -3.87
C LEU A 34 -0.52 7.23 -3.15
N LEU A 35 -0.34 6.41 -2.12
CA LEU A 35 0.92 6.27 -1.38
C LEU A 35 2.03 5.69 -2.26
N ALA A 36 1.71 4.84 -3.23
CA ALA A 36 2.67 4.26 -4.14
C ALA A 36 3.10 5.18 -5.29
N LEU A 37 2.43 6.32 -5.50
CA LEU A 37 2.89 7.32 -6.46
C LEU A 37 4.20 7.97 -6.00
N THR A 38 5.05 8.32 -6.96
CA THR A 38 6.35 8.94 -6.64
C THR A 38 6.16 10.43 -6.36
N PRO A 39 7.05 11.08 -5.57
CA PRO A 39 6.93 12.50 -5.25
C PRO A 39 6.86 13.42 -6.48
N GLN A 40 7.40 12.97 -7.61
CA GLN A 40 7.39 13.68 -8.89
C GLN A 40 5.98 13.81 -9.47
N THR A 41 5.08 12.87 -9.18
CA THR A 41 3.66 12.94 -9.62
C THR A 41 2.97 14.21 -9.12
N TRP A 42 3.40 14.73 -7.97
CA TRP A 42 2.79 15.89 -7.32
C TRP A 42 3.42 17.23 -7.73
N LEU A 43 4.47 17.24 -8.56
CA LEU A 43 5.14 18.48 -8.99
C LEU A 43 4.27 19.39 -9.88
N GLY A 44 3.19 18.84 -10.46
CA GLY A 44 2.23 19.62 -11.26
C GLY A 44 1.18 20.37 -10.44
N ILE A 45 1.15 20.21 -9.12
CA ILE A 45 0.22 20.94 -8.25
C ILE A 45 0.72 22.38 -8.11
N THR A 46 -0.11 23.35 -8.53
CA THR A 46 0.20 24.78 -8.46
C THR A 46 0.14 25.33 -7.03
N ASP A 47 -0.73 24.77 -6.20
CA ASP A 47 -0.82 25.09 -4.77
C ASP A 47 0.34 24.44 -3.99
N GLN A 48 1.25 25.27 -3.48
CA GLN A 48 2.41 24.79 -2.74
C GLN A 48 2.09 24.17 -1.38
N ALA A 49 1.06 24.65 -0.69
CA ALA A 49 0.66 24.10 0.60
C ALA A 49 0.10 22.69 0.39
N LEU A 50 -0.77 22.52 -0.62
CA LEU A 50 -1.32 21.22 -0.99
C LEU A 50 -0.23 20.25 -1.48
N MET A 51 0.73 20.73 -2.29
CA MET A 51 1.87 19.91 -2.71
C MET A 51 2.69 19.43 -1.51
N HIS A 52 2.94 20.31 -0.54
CA HIS A 52 3.67 19.96 0.67
C HIS A 52 2.92 18.92 1.49
N GLU A 53 1.62 19.10 1.70
CA GLU A 53 0.76 18.13 2.38
C GLU A 53 0.77 16.77 1.69
N MET A 54 0.64 16.74 0.36
CA MET A 54 0.71 15.49 -0.39
C MET A 54 2.06 14.80 -0.24
N LYS A 55 3.17 15.55 -0.31
CA LYS A 55 4.51 15.01 -0.08
C LYS A 55 4.69 14.43 1.34
N GLN A 56 4.10 15.07 2.35
CA GLN A 56 4.10 14.55 3.71
C GLN A 56 3.20 13.32 3.86
N LEU A 57 2.03 13.31 3.22
CA LEU A 57 1.09 12.19 3.26
C LEU A 57 1.67 10.93 2.62
N VAL A 58 2.35 11.05 1.48
CA VAL A 58 3.00 9.92 0.78
C VAL A 58 4.41 9.61 1.31
N SER A 59 4.82 10.29 2.39
CA SER A 59 6.08 10.02 3.07
C SER A 59 6.04 8.64 3.70
N MET A 60 7.11 7.87 3.50
CA MET A 60 7.22 6.53 4.06
C MET A 60 7.35 6.52 5.58
N ALA A 61 7.90 7.60 6.14
CA ALA A 61 8.19 7.71 7.58
C ALA A 61 6.93 7.81 8.45
N SER A 62 5.80 8.22 7.90
CA SER A 62 4.52 8.34 8.62
C SER A 62 3.66 7.08 8.54
N LEU A 63 4.05 6.08 7.74
CA LEU A 63 3.27 4.86 7.51
C LEU A 63 3.64 3.75 8.51
N PRO A 64 2.68 2.91 8.94
CA PRO A 64 2.97 1.68 9.68
C PRO A 64 3.89 0.75 8.88
N THR A 65 4.81 0.06 9.56
CA THR A 65 5.85 -0.80 8.92
C THR A 65 5.27 -1.81 7.92
N MET A 66 4.17 -2.46 8.25
CA MET A 66 3.52 -3.42 7.33
C MET A 66 3.03 -2.75 6.04
N LEU A 67 2.49 -1.52 6.14
CA LEU A 67 2.04 -0.77 4.97
C LEU A 67 3.22 -0.23 4.15
N GLN A 68 4.35 0.06 4.80
CA GLN A 68 5.56 0.50 4.11
C GLN A 68 6.06 -0.56 3.12
N GLU A 69 6.06 -1.83 3.51
CA GLU A 69 6.52 -2.93 2.66
C GLU A 69 5.64 -3.07 1.41
N GLU A 70 4.32 -3.04 1.57
CA GLU A 70 3.35 -3.10 0.47
C GLU A 70 3.51 -1.90 -0.48
N VAL A 71 3.63 -0.68 0.06
CA VAL A 71 3.83 0.54 -0.73
C VAL A 71 5.18 0.52 -1.47
N LEU A 72 6.24 0.00 -0.85
CA LEU A 72 7.55 -0.18 -1.50
C LEU A 72 7.48 -1.19 -2.63
N HIS A 73 6.79 -2.31 -2.41
CA HIS A 73 6.59 -3.32 -3.44
C HIS A 73 5.83 -2.74 -4.64
N LEU A 74 4.74 -2.02 -4.38
CA LEU A 74 3.92 -1.40 -5.41
C LEU A 74 4.69 -0.30 -6.17
N ARG A 75 5.48 0.52 -5.48
CA ARG A 75 6.38 1.52 -6.11
C ARG A 75 7.34 0.87 -7.10
N ARG A 76 7.94 -0.28 -6.74
CA ARG A 76 8.82 -1.02 -7.65
C ARG A 76 8.07 -1.56 -8.86
N GLN A 77 6.88 -2.11 -8.67
CA GLN A 77 6.03 -2.59 -9.77
C GLN A 77 5.67 -1.46 -10.74
N LEU A 78 5.25 -0.30 -10.23
CA LEU A 78 4.95 0.87 -11.06
C LEU A 78 6.18 1.38 -11.83
N GLN A 79 7.37 1.37 -11.21
CA GLN A 79 8.61 1.72 -11.91
C GLN A 79 8.95 0.75 -13.04
N LEU A 80 8.75 -0.56 -12.83
CA LEU A 80 8.94 -1.56 -13.87
C LEU A 80 7.96 -1.34 -15.02
N LEU A 81 6.68 -1.10 -14.73
CA LEU A 81 5.66 -0.79 -15.73
C LEU A 81 6.02 0.47 -16.54
N LYS A 82 6.47 1.54 -15.87
CA LYS A 82 6.93 2.77 -16.53
C LYS A 82 8.06 2.49 -17.52
N ARG A 83 9.10 1.74 -17.10
CA ARG A 83 10.21 1.35 -17.97
C ARG A 83 9.76 0.49 -19.15
N CYS A 84 8.85 -0.45 -18.92
CA CYS A 84 8.28 -1.26 -20.00
C CYS A 84 7.48 -0.43 -21.01
N GLN A 85 6.89 0.69 -20.60
CA GLN A 85 6.22 1.62 -21.51
C GLN A 85 7.23 2.47 -22.28
N GLU A 86 8.23 3.04 -21.60
CA GLU A 86 9.30 3.84 -22.23
C GLU A 86 10.05 3.03 -23.29
N ASN A 87 10.35 1.76 -23.03
CA ASN A 87 11.01 0.87 -23.99
C ASN A 87 10.13 0.53 -25.21
N LYS A 88 8.79 0.64 -25.12
CA LYS A 88 7.88 0.43 -26.27
C LYS A 88 7.82 1.64 -27.18
N GLU A 89 8.04 2.84 -26.65
CA GLU A 89 8.05 4.08 -27.44
C GLU A 89 9.33 4.20 -28.28
N GLU A 90 10.39 3.45 -27.98
CA GLU A 90 11.63 3.42 -28.78
C GLU A 90 11.52 2.50 -30.03
N GLU A 91 10.70 1.45 -30.00
CA GLU A 91 10.50 0.54 -31.15
C GLU A 91 9.58 1.12 -32.24
N ASP A 92 8.70 2.09 -31.92
CA ASP A 92 7.71 2.63 -32.88
C ASP A 92 8.28 3.74 -33.81
N PHE A 93 9.50 4.24 -33.54
CA PHE A 93 10.18 5.21 -34.42
C PHE A 93 11.16 4.58 -35.41
N ALA A 94 11.33 3.25 -35.41
CA ALA A 94 12.14 2.54 -36.40
C ALA A 94 11.34 2.27 -37.69
N ALA A 95 10.84 3.32 -38.34
CA ALA A 95 10.36 3.20 -39.71
C ALA A 95 11.56 2.97 -40.65
N PRO A 96 11.57 1.93 -41.50
CA PRO A 96 12.61 1.79 -42.51
C PRO A 96 12.47 2.95 -43.50
N ALA A 97 13.53 3.75 -43.63
CA ALA A 97 13.67 4.70 -44.72
C ALA A 97 13.77 3.88 -46.03
N TYR A 98 12.74 3.98 -46.87
CA TYR A 98 12.77 3.51 -48.25
C TYR A 98 13.56 4.49 -49.13
#